data_AF-A0A497MEY1-F1
#
_entry.id   AF-A0A497MEY1-F1
#
_cell.length_a   1.000
_cell.length_b   1.000
_cell.length_c   1.000
_cell.angle_alpha   90.00
_cell.angle_beta   90.00
_cell.angle_gamma   90.00
#
_symmetry.space_group_name_H-M   'P 1'
#
loop_
_entity.id
_entity.type
_entity.pdbx_description
1 polymer ?
#
loop_
_entity_poly.entity_id
_entity_poly.type
_entity_poly.pdbx_seq_one_letter_code
_entity_poly.pdbx_strand_id
1 'polypeptide(L)'
;MEKPMIILDAMMPYYMKAYLMVLGYPNVYHLRDICPVDVDDTEVRRIVESKRAILVTRDRKHFNCLKEGRVLILSREDPYWMFREVLEGLSFMGLPPRLEWLNNPGET
;
A
#
# COMPACT_ATOMS: atom_id res chain seq x y z
N MET A 1 4.85 10.01 -15.83
CA MET A 1 5.11 9.86 -14.37
C MET A 1 5.18 8.38 -14.06
N GLU A 2 6.24 7.95 -13.39
CA GLU A 2 6.35 6.58 -12.88
C GLU A 2 5.25 6.32 -11.84
N LYS A 3 4.59 5.17 -11.91
CA LYS A 3 3.53 4.84 -10.94
C LYS A 3 4.18 4.49 -9.59
N PRO A 4 3.73 5.08 -8.48
CA PRO A 4 4.36 4.89 -7.18
C PRO A 4 4.29 3.43 -6.74
N MET A 5 5.33 2.98 -6.05
CA MET A 5 5.35 1.68 -5.41
C MET A 5 4.58 1.75 -4.09
N ILE A 6 3.71 0.78 -3.86
CA ILE A 6 2.96 0.61 -2.61
C ILE A 6 3.44 -0.70 -1.97
N ILE A 7 3.87 -0.61 -0.72
CA ILE A 7 4.27 -1.77 0.09
C ILE A 7 3.23 -1.93 1.20
N LEU A 8 2.56 -3.08 1.21
CA LEU A 8 1.68 -3.49 2.29
C LEU A 8 2.53 -4.17 3.36
N ASP A 9 2.47 -3.68 4.59
CA ASP A 9 3.15 -4.27 5.74
C ASP A 9 2.76 -5.75 5.93
N ALA A 10 3.61 -6.56 6.57
CA ALA A 10 3.40 -8.00 6.78
C ALA A 10 2.12 -8.33 7.57
N MET A 11 1.62 -7.36 8.35
CA MET A 11 0.37 -7.46 9.10
C MET A 11 -0.87 -7.12 8.28
N MET A 12 -0.71 -6.73 7.01
CA MET A 12 -1.82 -6.41 6.11
C MET A 12 -2.42 -7.67 5.49
N PRO A 13 -3.73 -7.69 5.23
CA PRO A 13 -4.33 -8.82 4.54
C PRO A 13 -3.82 -8.93 3.11
N TYR A 14 -3.37 -10.14 2.73
CA TYR A 14 -2.74 -10.38 1.43
C TYR A 14 -3.66 -10.09 0.24
N TYR A 15 -4.98 -10.27 0.38
CA TYR A 15 -5.96 -9.96 -0.67
C TYR A 15 -5.98 -8.48 -1.08
N MET A 16 -5.54 -7.58 -0.20
CA MET A 16 -5.53 -6.14 -0.45
C MET A 16 -4.61 -5.79 -1.63
N LYS A 17 -3.53 -6.56 -1.82
CA LYS A 17 -2.66 -6.46 -2.99
C LYS A 17 -3.45 -6.63 -4.29
N ALA A 18 -4.23 -7.72 -4.38
CA ALA A 18 -5.01 -8.02 -5.58
C ALA A 18 -6.06 -6.93 -5.86
N TYR A 19 -6.76 -6.45 -4.82
CA TYR A 19 -7.77 -5.41 -4.99
C TYR A 19 -7.16 -4.08 -5.46
N LEU A 20 -6.01 -3.68 -4.92
CA LEU A 20 -5.32 -2.48 -5.38
C LEU A 20 -4.84 -2.64 -6.84
N MET A 21 -4.38 -3.82 -7.24
CA MET A 21 -4.03 -4.07 -8.64
C MET A 21 -5.23 -3.90 -9.58
N VAL A 22 -6.40 -4.45 -9.22
CA VAL A 22 -7.66 -4.26 -9.97
C VAL A 22 -8.06 -2.79 -10.05
N LEU A 23 -7.81 -2.01 -8.99
CA LEU A 23 -8.05 -0.57 -8.96
C LEU A 23 -6.96 0.27 -9.62
N GLY A 24 -6.07 -0.35 -10.41
CA GLY A 24 -5.11 0.35 -11.26
C GLY A 24 -3.81 0.76 -10.58
N TYR A 25 -3.49 0.16 -9.42
CA TYR A 25 -2.19 0.27 -8.76
C TYR A 25 -1.32 -0.96 -9.11
N PRO A 26 -0.54 -0.95 -10.20
CA PRO A 26 0.18 -2.15 -10.67
C PRO A 26 1.44 -2.47 -9.85
N ASN A 27 1.98 -1.50 -9.09
CA ASN A 27 3.21 -1.64 -8.33
C ASN A 27 2.92 -1.85 -6.84
N VAL A 28 2.07 -2.83 -6.52
CA VAL A 28 1.70 -3.17 -5.14
C VAL A 28 2.37 -4.47 -4.73
N TYR A 29 3.08 -4.43 -3.61
CA TYR A 29 3.81 -5.57 -3.07
C TYR A 29 3.38 -5.80 -1.62
N HIS A 30 3.25 -7.05 -1.22
CA HIS A 30 3.23 -7.38 0.19
C HIS A 30 4.67 -7.44 0.69
N LEU A 31 4.94 -7.01 1.93
CA LEU A 31 6.30 -7.01 2.47
C LEU A 31 6.95 -8.40 2.40
N ARG A 32 6.15 -9.45 2.63
CA ARG A 32 6.57 -10.86 2.49
C ARG A 32 7.00 -11.27 1.07
N ASP A 33 6.57 -10.53 0.04
CA ASP A 33 7.01 -10.76 -1.34
C ASP A 33 8.43 -10.24 -1.57
N ILE A 34 8.84 -9.24 -0.79
CA ILE A 34 10.15 -8.57 -0.87
C ILE A 34 11.12 -9.24 0.10
N CYS A 35 10.65 -9.52 1.31
CA CYS A 35 11.38 -10.13 2.41
C CYS A 35 10.64 -11.41 2.84
N PRO A 36 11.04 -12.59 2.33
CA PRO A 36 10.36 -13.84 2.68
C PRO A 36 10.60 -14.28 4.13
N VAL A 37 11.53 -13.64 4.83
CA VAL A 37 11.80 -13.80 6.26
C VAL A 37 11.34 -12.56 7.02
N ASP A 38 10.99 -12.73 8.29
CA ASP A 38 10.65 -11.59 9.15
C ASP A 38 11.87 -10.66 9.30
N VAL A 39 11.64 -9.37 9.08
CA VAL A 39 12.64 -8.32 9.16
C VAL A 39 12.20 -7.28 10.18
N ASP A 40 13.15 -6.63 10.83
CA ASP A 40 12.86 -5.58 11.80
C ASP A 40 12.44 -4.26 11.13
N ASP A 41 11.92 -3.32 11.92
CA ASP A 41 11.48 -2.01 11.44
C ASP A 41 12.59 -1.22 10.75
N THR A 42 13.86 -1.44 11.13
CA THR A 42 15.00 -0.73 10.53
C THR A 42 15.17 -1.13 9.07
N GLU A 43 15.10 -2.43 8.79
CA GLU A 43 15.20 -2.94 7.43
C GLU A 43 13.96 -2.58 6.60
N VAL A 44 12.76 -2.62 7.20
CA VAL A 44 11.53 -2.13 6.53
C VAL A 44 11.67 -0.67 6.13
N ARG A 45 12.12 0.20 7.05
CA ARG A 45 12.35 1.63 6.74
C ARG A 45 13.34 1.80 5.59
N ARG A 46 14.47 1.07 5.62
CA ARG A 46 15.49 1.12 4.56
C ARG A 46 14.91 0.73 3.19
N ILE A 47 14.10 -0.32 3.14
CA ILE A 47 13.44 -0.76 1.92
C ILE A 47 12.51 0.35 1.40
N VAL A 48 11.63 0.87 2.25
CA VAL A 48 10.64 1.89 1.86
C VAL A 48 11.33 3.16 1.36
N GLU A 49 12.38 3.63 2.04
CA GLU A 49 13.14 4.81 1.61
C GLU A 49 13.89 4.56 0.30
N SER A 50 14.61 3.45 0.17
CA SER A 50 15.37 3.13 -1.05
C SER A 50 14.48 2.99 -2.29
N LYS A 51 13.24 2.54 -2.11
CA LYS A 51 12.23 2.40 -3.16
C LYS A 51 11.35 3.63 -3.31
N ARG A 52 11.51 4.64 -2.44
CA ARG A 52 10.64 5.83 -2.33
C ARG A 52 9.16 5.42 -2.32
N ALA A 53 8.85 4.34 -1.61
CA ALA A 53 7.56 3.69 -1.63
C ALA A 53 6.57 4.32 -0.64
N ILE A 54 5.29 4.03 -0.85
CA ILE A 54 4.22 4.27 0.10
C ILE A 54 4.07 3.01 0.95
N LEU A 55 4.38 3.10 2.24
CA LEU A 55 4.14 2.03 3.20
C LEU A 55 2.70 2.14 3.73
N VAL A 56 1.93 1.06 3.58
CA VAL A 56 0.61 0.90 4.21
C VAL A 56 0.78 0.00 5.42
N THR A 57 0.58 0.54 6.61
CA THR A 57 0.78 -0.18 7.88
C THR A 57 -0.29 0.18 8.90
N ARG A 58 -0.46 -0.65 9.94
CA ARG A 58 -1.20 -0.31 11.16
C ARG A 58 -0.29 0.18 12.28
N ASP A 59 1.03 0.06 12.10
CA ASP A 59 1.99 0.41 13.12
C ASP A 59 2.25 1.92 13.15
N ARG A 60 1.50 2.60 14.01
CA ARG A 60 1.59 4.05 14.24
C ARG A 60 2.88 4.52 14.88
N LYS A 61 3.60 3.65 15.58
CA LYS A 61 4.71 4.09 16.45
C LYS A 61 6.05 4.02 15.73
N HIS A 62 6.20 3.09 14.79
CA HIS A 62 7.51 2.77 14.23
C HIS A 62 7.83 3.43 12.89
N PHE A 63 6.91 4.11 12.20
CA PHE A 63 7.18 4.61 10.84
C PHE A 63 6.95 6.12 10.61
N ASN A 64 6.65 6.90 11.64
CA ASN A 64 6.41 8.36 11.48
C ASN A 64 7.64 9.17 11.01
N CYS A 65 8.84 8.59 11.00
CA CYS A 65 10.11 9.28 10.72
C CYS A 65 10.72 9.00 9.34
N LEU A 66 9.96 8.43 8.39
CA LEU A 66 10.47 8.19 7.04
C LEU A 66 10.88 9.50 6.33
N LYS A 67 12.10 9.54 5.79
CA LYS A 67 12.67 10.74 5.14
C LYS A 67 12.25 10.88 3.69
N GLU A 68 12.25 9.78 2.94
CA GLU A 68 12.03 9.78 1.49
C GLU A 68 10.84 8.94 1.03
N GLY A 69 10.27 8.13 1.93
CA GLY A 69 9.03 7.38 1.72
C GLY A 69 7.80 8.11 2.27
N ARG A 70 6.61 7.60 1.97
CA ARG A 70 5.35 8.06 2.59
C ARG A 70 4.77 6.92 3.41
N VAL A 71 4.08 7.25 4.50
CA VAL A 71 3.37 6.26 5.32
C VAL A 71 1.90 6.56 5.34
N LEU A 72 1.09 5.55 5.07
CA LEU A 72 -0.34 5.54 5.27
C LEU A 72 -0.63 4.63 6.46
N ILE A 73 -1.03 5.23 7.58
CA ILE A 73 -1.26 4.50 8.82
C ILE A 73 -2.74 4.27 9.05
N LEU A 74 -3.14 3.00 8.98
CA LEU A 74 -4.51 2.56 9.16
C LEU A 74 -4.92 2.57 10.63
N SER A 75 -6.18 2.93 10.88
CA SER A 75 -6.75 3.10 12.21
C SER A 75 -7.70 1.98 12.63
N ARG A 76 -8.21 1.22 11.66
CA ARG A 76 -9.23 0.19 11.84
C ARG A 76 -8.69 -1.19 11.48
N GLU A 77 -9.30 -2.22 12.06
CA GLU A 77 -8.97 -3.63 11.77
C GLU A 77 -10.00 -4.32 10.88
N ASP A 78 -11.20 -3.77 10.78
CA ASP A 78 -12.25 -4.33 9.92
C ASP A 78 -11.81 -4.27 8.44
N PRO A 79 -11.85 -5.40 7.72
CA PRO A 79 -11.44 -5.51 6.32
C PRO A 79 -12.00 -4.45 5.38
N TYR A 80 -13.29 -4.15 5.50
CA TYR A 80 -13.97 -3.19 4.64
C TYR A 80 -13.47 -1.77 4.92
N TRP A 81 -13.38 -1.42 6.21
CA TRP A 81 -12.90 -0.10 6.61
C TRP A 81 -11.41 0.11 6.32
N MET A 82 -10.57 -0.91 6.51
CA MET A 82 -9.16 -0.85 6.14
C MET A 82 -8.98 -0.50 4.67
N PHE A 83 -9.71 -1.20 3.80
CA PHE A 83 -9.63 -0.97 2.37
C PHE A 83 -10.07 0.45 1.99
N ARG A 84 -11.15 0.93 2.60
CA ARG A 84 -11.63 2.30 2.42
C ARG A 84 -10.58 3.34 2.85
N GLU A 85 -9.95 3.16 4.01
CA GLU A 85 -8.90 4.07 4.48
C GLU A 85 -7.69 4.10 3.54
N VAL A 86 -7.29 2.95 2.98
CA VAL A 86 -6.23 2.91 1.96
C VAL A 86 -6.61 3.74 0.75
N LEU A 87 -7.83 3.56 0.21
CA LEU A 87 -8.28 4.30 -0.98
C LEU A 87 -8.41 5.80 -0.71
N GLU A 88 -8.96 6.18 0.44
CA GLU A 88 -9.04 7.58 0.86
C GLU A 88 -7.64 8.20 0.95
N GLY A 89 -6.71 7.55 1.66
CA GLY A 89 -5.35 8.05 1.82
C GLY A 89 -4.58 8.14 0.49
N LEU A 90 -4.68 7.13 -0.38
CA LEU A 90 -4.09 7.19 -1.72
C LEU A 90 -4.70 8.32 -2.57
N SER A 91 -6.01 8.54 -2.48
CA SER A 91 -6.68 9.64 -3.19
C SER A 91 -6.22 11.01 -2.68
N PHE A 92 -6.09 11.20 -1.36
CA PHE A 92 -5.52 12.43 -0.77
C PHE A 92 -4.08 12.68 -1.22
N MET A 93 -3.32 11.62 -1.52
CA MET A 93 -1.95 11.70 -2.04
C MET A 93 -1.89 12.00 -3.55
N GLY A 94 -3.04 12.21 -4.21
CA GLY A 94 -3.14 12.45 -5.65
C GLY A 94 -3.13 11.17 -6.49
N LEU A 95 -3.43 10.02 -5.88
CA LEU A 95 -3.39 8.69 -6.51
C LEU A 95 -4.77 8.02 -6.41
N PRO A 96 -5.82 8.60 -7.02
CA PRO A 96 -7.15 8.00 -6.97
C PRO A 96 -7.19 6.64 -7.71
N PRO A 97 -8.11 5.75 -7.34
CA PRO A 97 -8.28 4.47 -8.02
C PRO A 97 -8.71 4.67 -9.47
N ARG A 98 -8.26 3.78 -10.36
CA ARG A 98 -8.71 3.74 -11.76
C ARG A 98 -9.89 2.80 -11.87
N LEU A 99 -11.02 3.36 -12.29
CA LEU A 99 -12.31 2.69 -12.40
C LEU A 99 -12.74 2.53 -13.86
N GLU A 100 -11.80 2.64 -14.81
CA GLU A 100 -12.08 2.57 -16.26
C GLU A 100 -12.79 1.25 -16.64
N TRP A 101 -12.48 0.15 -15.94
CA TRP A 101 -13.13 -1.14 -16.11
C TRP A 101 -14.60 -1.18 -15.65
N LEU A 102 -15.05 -0.25 -14.79
CA LEU A 102 -16.47 -0.13 -14.44
C LEU A 102 -17.31 0.42 -15.59
N ASN A 103 -16.70 1.15 -16.53
CA ASN A 103 -17.40 1.72 -17.67
C ASN A 103 -17.57 0.70 -18.82
N ASN A 104 -16.75 -0.37 -18.86
CA ASN A 104 -16.81 -1.44 -19.85
C ASN A 104 -16.79 -2.84 -19.18
N PRO A 105 -17.85 -3.24 -18.46
CA PRO A 105 -17.90 -4.51 -17.73
C PRO A 105 -17.89 -5.78 -18.60
N GLY A 106 -17.78 -5.66 -19.93
CA GLY A 106 -17.85 -6.77 -20.89
C GLY A 106 -16.54 -7.10 -21.64
N GLU A 107 -15.42 -6.43 -21.36
CA GLU A 107 -14.14 -6.63 -22.07
C GLU A 107 -13.03 -7.30 -21.22
N THR A 108 -13.34 -7.79 -20.02
CA THR A 108 -12.41 -8.54 -19.17
C THR A 108 -12.51 -10.05 -19.35
#